data_AF-A0A972J0F5-F1
#
_entry.id   AF-A0A972J0F5-F1
#
_cell.length_a   1.000
_cell.length_b   1.000
_cell.length_c   1.000
_cell.angle_alpha   90.00
_cell.angle_beta   90.00
_cell.angle_gamma   90.00
#
_symmetry.space_group_name_H-M   'P 1'
#
loop_
_entity.id
_entity.type
_entity.pdbx_description
1 polymer ?
#
loop_
_entity_poly.entity_id
_entity_poly.type
_entity_poly.pdbx_seq_one_letter_code
_entity_poly.pdbx_strand_id
1 'polypeptide(L)'
;DRAGGALIAVFLASLVVGFYSEVMAILQKAPATTYVIPGILPLVPGAGMYYTMLFLTDGELSLAAYHGYQTVFTALAIACGIIIAPSIRRLYHQQKGA
;
A
#
# COMPACT_ATOMS: atom_id res chain seq x y z
N ASP A 1 3.30 -3.28 20.39
CA ASP A 1 4.07 -2.09 19.99
C ASP A 1 4.85 -2.21 18.68
N ARG A 2 5.59 -3.30 18.40
CA ARG A 2 6.33 -3.44 17.12
C ARG A 2 5.45 -3.57 15.86
N ALA A 3 4.35 -4.31 15.93
CA ALA A 3 3.45 -4.51 14.79
C ALA A 3 2.76 -3.21 14.34
N GLY A 4 2.33 -2.37 15.30
CA GLY A 4 1.73 -1.06 14.99
C GLY A 4 2.73 -0.11 14.32
N GLY A 5 3.98 -0.09 14.78
CA GLY A 5 5.04 0.72 14.16
C GLY A 5 5.31 0.30 12.70
N ALA A 6 5.31 -1.00 12.41
CA ALA A 6 5.48 -1.50 11.05
C ALA A 6 4.32 -1.08 10.12
N LEU A 7 3.07 -1.14 10.60
CA LEU A 7 1.91 -0.69 9.83
C LEU A 7 1.97 0.80 9.49
N ILE A 8 2.35 1.64 10.47
CA ILE A 8 2.51 3.09 10.26
C ILE A 8 3.66 3.36 9.27
N ALA A 9 4.77 2.64 9.39
CA ALA A 9 5.90 2.79 8.47
C ALA A 9 5.52 2.42 7.03
N VAL A 10 4.79 1.33 6.83
CA VAL A 10 4.30 0.92 5.50
C VAL A 10 3.30 1.93 4.95
N PHE A 11 2.39 2.45 5.78
CA PHE A 11 1.46 3.51 5.38
C PHE A 11 2.20 4.79 4.94
N LEU A 12 3.21 5.22 5.70
CA LEU A 12 4.00 6.40 5.35
C LEU A 12 4.83 6.16 4.08
N ALA A 13 5.41 4.97 3.93
CA ALA A 13 6.14 4.60 2.72
C ALA A 13 5.23 4.59 1.48
N SER A 14 4.04 4.00 1.57
CA SER A 14 3.08 3.97 0.46
C SER A 14 2.53 5.35 0.13
N LEU A 15 2.36 6.22 1.13
CA LEU A 15 2.01 7.63 0.95
C LEU A 15 3.09 8.37 0.16
N VAL A 16 4.36 8.22 0.54
CA VAL A 16 5.50 8.82 -0.17
C VAL A 16 5.55 8.33 -1.63
N VAL A 17 5.37 7.03 -1.86
CA VAL A 17 5.30 6.46 -3.22
C VAL A 17 4.15 7.08 -4.02
N GLY A 18 2.97 7.24 -3.42
CA GLY A 18 1.81 7.85 -4.06
C GLY A 18 2.08 9.30 -4.49
N PHE A 19 2.61 10.14 -3.59
CA PHE A 19 2.94 11.52 -3.91
C PHE A 19 4.06 11.63 -4.95
N TYR A 20 5.12 10.83 -4.80
CA TYR A 20 6.21 10.80 -5.77
C TYR A 20 5.72 10.44 -7.17
N SER A 21 4.82 9.46 -7.25
CA SER A 21 4.24 9.01 -8.53
C SER A 21 3.39 10.10 -9.19
N GLU A 22 2.63 10.86 -8.41
CA GLU A 22 1.84 11.99 -8.94
C GLU A 22 2.73 13.14 -9.43
N VAL A 23 3.79 13.47 -8.69
CA VAL A 23 4.76 14.49 -9.11
C VAL A 23 5.45 14.08 -10.41
N MET A 24 5.94 12.83 -10.49
CA MET A 24 6.60 12.31 -11.69
C MET A 24 5.66 12.18 -12.89
N ALA A 25 4.38 11.85 -12.66
CA ALA A 25 3.36 11.81 -13.71
C ALA A 25 3.20 13.18 -14.39
N ILE A 26 3.25 14.26 -13.62
CA ILE A 26 3.17 15.63 -14.15
C ILE A 26 4.44 16.00 -14.91
N LEU A 27 5.62 15.72 -14.33
CA LEU A 27 6.91 16.07 -14.92
C LEU A 27 7.16 15.35 -16.26
N GLN A 28 6.83 14.06 -16.32
CA GLN A 28 7.12 13.21 -17.48
C GLN A 28 5.92 12.99 -18.42
N LYS A 29 4.76 13.59 -18.10
CA LYS A 29 3.51 13.44 -18.88
C LYS A 29 3.14 11.97 -19.13
N ALA A 30 3.34 11.13 -18.13
CA ALA A 30 3.07 9.69 -18.18
C ALA A 30 2.05 9.31 -17.09
N PRO A 31 1.31 8.20 -17.25
CA PRO A 31 0.39 7.73 -16.22
C PRO A 31 1.10 7.51 -14.88
N ALA A 32 0.50 7.97 -13.77
CA ALA A 32 1.07 7.80 -12.43
C ALA A 32 1.30 6.32 -12.06
N THR A 33 0.48 5.42 -12.60
CA THR A 33 0.59 3.97 -12.40
C THR A 33 1.95 3.40 -12.83
N THR A 34 2.61 4.02 -13.82
CA THR A 34 3.96 3.63 -14.26
C THR A 34 5.00 3.77 -13.15
N TYR A 35 4.80 4.70 -12.21
CA TYR A 35 5.67 4.90 -11.05
C TYR A 35 5.16 4.19 -9.79
N VAL A 36 3.83 4.14 -9.60
CA VAL A 36 3.23 3.48 -8.43
C VAL A 36 3.60 2.00 -8.41
N ILE A 37 3.39 1.28 -9.52
CA ILE A 37 3.60 -0.18 -9.57
C ILE A 37 5.00 -0.59 -9.09
N PRO A 38 6.12 -0.11 -9.68
CA PRO A 38 7.45 -0.49 -9.22
C PRO A 38 7.76 -0.01 -7.79
N GLY A 39 7.19 1.14 -7.37
CA GLY A 39 7.39 1.69 -6.03
C GLY A 39 6.72 0.89 -4.92
N ILE A 40 5.59 0.22 -5.21
CA ILE A 40 4.83 -0.54 -4.20
C ILE A 40 5.28 -1.99 -4.08
N LEU A 41 5.92 -2.57 -5.11
CA LEU A 41 6.39 -3.96 -5.12
C LEU A 41 7.13 -4.39 -3.83
N PRO A 42 8.12 -3.63 -3.32
CA PRO A 42 8.84 -4.05 -2.11
C PRO A 42 8.01 -3.94 -0.82
N LEU A 43 6.91 -3.17 -0.82
CA LEU A 43 6.04 -3.00 0.34
C LEU A 43 5.01 -4.13 0.46
N VAL A 44 4.72 -4.84 -0.63
CA VAL A 44 3.71 -5.89 -0.64
C VAL A 44 4.13 -7.04 0.29
N PRO A 45 3.28 -7.47 1.24
CA PRO A 45 3.60 -8.51 2.22
C PRO A 45 3.54 -9.92 1.62
N GLY A 46 4.44 -10.23 0.67
CA GLY A 46 4.52 -11.53 -0.01
C GLY A 46 4.76 -12.71 0.93
N ALA A 47 5.68 -12.55 1.87
CA ALA A 47 5.98 -13.57 2.87
C ALA A 47 4.77 -13.84 3.78
N GLY A 48 4.04 -12.79 4.18
CA GLY A 48 2.83 -12.93 4.99
C GLY A 48 1.74 -13.75 4.27
N MET A 49 1.52 -13.48 2.97
CA MET A 49 0.62 -14.28 2.14
C MET A 49 1.06 -15.74 2.05
N TYR A 50 2.35 -15.99 1.81
CA TYR A 50 2.91 -17.34 1.75
C TYR A 50 2.70 -18.11 3.06
N TYR A 51 3.07 -17.53 4.20
CA TYR A 51 2.90 -18.17 5.51
C TYR A 51 1.44 -18.40 5.87
N THR A 52 0.55 -17.48 5.50
CA THR A 52 -0.89 -17.65 5.69
C THR A 52 -1.37 -18.92 4.99
N MET A 53 -1.03 -19.09 3.71
CA MET A 53 -1.42 -20.27 2.93
C MET A 53 -0.76 -21.57 3.43
N LEU A 54 0.51 -21.48 3.82
CA LEU A 54 1.25 -22.61 4.38
C LEU A 54 0.54 -23.17 5.62
N PHE A 55 0.28 -22.32 6.62
CA PHE A 55 -0.37 -22.76 7.85
C PHE A 55 -1.84 -23.18 7.66
N LEU A 56 -2.53 -22.63 6.66
CA LEU A 56 -3.86 -23.12 6.29
C LEU A 56 -3.80 -24.56 5.77
N THR A 57 -2.78 -24.88 4.98
CA THR A 57 -2.59 -26.22 4.40
C THR A 57 -2.13 -27.22 5.47
N ASP A 58 -1.32 -26.77 6.43
CA ASP A 58 -0.85 -27.60 7.56
C ASP A 58 -1.92 -27.81 8.65
N GLY A 59 -3.10 -27.19 8.54
CA GLY A 59 -4.18 -27.28 9.53
C GLY A 59 -4.00 -26.39 10.77
N GLU A 60 -2.95 -25.58 10.81
CA GLU A 60 -2.61 -24.67 11.90
C GLU A 60 -3.38 -23.33 11.79
N LEU A 61 -4.69 -23.37 12.05
CA LEU A 61 -5.60 -22.24 11.87
C LEU A 61 -5.23 -20.99 12.68
N SER A 62 -4.61 -21.16 13.86
CA SER A 62 -4.21 -20.05 14.73
C SER A 62 -3.09 -19.21 14.11
N LEU A 63 -2.05 -19.87 13.58
CA LEU A 63 -0.93 -19.25 12.87
C LEU A 63 -1.35 -18.69 11.52
N ALA A 64 -2.20 -19.42 10.80
CA ALA A 64 -2.82 -18.93 9.57
C ALA A 64 -3.58 -17.62 9.80
N ALA A 65 -4.42 -17.56 10.83
CA ALA A 65 -5.15 -16.34 11.18
C ALA A 65 -4.18 -15.22 11.55
N TYR A 66 -3.13 -15.52 12.33
CA TYR A 66 -2.12 -14.55 12.75
C TYR A 66 -1.44 -13.85 11.57
N HIS A 67 -0.86 -14.63 10.66
CA HIS A 67 -0.21 -14.09 9.47
C HIS A 67 -1.22 -13.48 8.49
N GLY A 68 -2.43 -14.04 8.42
CA GLY A 68 -3.50 -13.57 7.54
C GLY A 68 -3.94 -12.15 7.88
N TYR A 69 -4.29 -11.88 9.14
CA TYR A 69 -4.73 -10.54 9.51
C TYR A 69 -3.60 -9.53 9.37
N GLN A 70 -2.35 -9.88 9.75
CA GLN A 70 -1.21 -8.98 9.59
C GLN A 70 -0.99 -8.58 8.13
N THR A 71 -1.12 -9.55 7.23
CA THR A 71 -1.00 -9.35 5.78
C THR A 71 -2.11 -8.44 5.26
N VAL A 72 -3.36 -8.69 5.66
CA VAL A 72 -4.53 -7.87 5.27
C VAL A 72 -4.38 -6.43 5.76
N PHE A 73 -4.04 -6.21 7.02
CA PHE A 73 -3.85 -4.86 7.56
C PHE A 73 -2.69 -4.11 6.88
N THR A 74 -1.62 -4.82 6.54
CA THR A 74 -0.50 -4.24 5.79
C THR A 74 -0.94 -3.85 4.39
N ALA A 75 -1.69 -4.71 3.69
CA ALA A 75 -2.24 -4.40 2.36
C ALA A 75 -3.22 -3.21 2.39
N LEU A 76 -4.09 -3.14 3.41
CA LEU A 76 -4.98 -2.01 3.64
C LEU A 76 -4.21 -0.72 3.89
N ALA A 77 -3.15 -0.75 4.69
CA ALA A 77 -2.28 0.40 4.93
C ALA A 77 -1.64 0.91 3.62
N ILE A 78 -1.17 0.00 2.77
CA ILE A 78 -0.63 0.33 1.44
C ILE A 78 -1.71 0.99 0.57
N ALA A 79 -2.88 0.37 0.46
CA ALA A 79 -3.99 0.87 -0.35
C ALA A 79 -4.43 2.27 0.09
N CYS A 80 -4.60 2.49 1.40
CA CYS A 80 -4.95 3.79 1.96
C CYS A 80 -3.90 4.86 1.62
N GLY A 81 -2.61 4.56 1.81
CA GLY A 81 -1.54 5.53 1.53
C GLY A 81 -1.47 5.94 0.05
N ILE A 82 -1.61 4.99 -0.87
CA ILE A 82 -1.56 5.26 -2.32
C ILE A 82 -2.76 6.09 -2.79
N ILE A 83 -3.96 5.87 -2.25
CA ILE A 83 -5.19 6.56 -2.68
C ILE A 83 -5.23 8.03 -2.26
N ILE A 84 -4.54 8.40 -1.18
CA ILE A 84 -4.56 9.77 -0.65
C ILE A 84 -4.00 10.79 -1.65
N ALA A 85 -2.85 10.51 -2.26
CA ALA A 85 -2.20 11.41 -3.20
C ALA A 85 -3.07 11.79 -4.43
N PRO A 86 -3.64 10.84 -5.20
CA PRO A 86 -4.54 11.17 -6.31
C PRO A 86 -5.83 11.84 -5.83
N SER A 87 -6.33 11.51 -4.64
CA SER A 87 -7.54 12.12 -4.09
C SER A 87 -7.35 13.61 -3.80
N ILE A 88 -6.21 13.99 -3.22
CA ILE A 88 -5.85 15.40 -2.99
C ILE A 88 -5.71 16.14 -4.33
N ARG A 89 -5.04 15.53 -5.31
CA ARG A 89 -4.89 16.13 -6.64
C ARG A 89 -6.24 16.36 -7.32
N ARG A 90 -7.15 15.37 -7.25
CA ARG A 90 -8.51 15.46 -7.80
C ARG A 90 -9.30 16.57 -7.13
N LEU A 91 -9.23 16.68 -5.80
CA LEU A 91 -9.92 17.75 -5.05
C LEU A 91 -9.40 19.14 -5.44
N TYR A 92 -8.08 19.31 -5.56
CA TYR A 92 -7.49 20.57 -6.00
C TYR A 92 -7.90 20.96 -7.41
N HIS A 93 -7.97 19.99 -8.33
CA HIS A 93 -8.45 20.25 -9.69
C HIS A 93 -9.95 20.56 -9.77
N GLN A 94 -10.79 19.93 -8.94
CA GLN A 94 -12.22 20.26 -8.87
C GLN A 94 -12.47 21.70 -8.40
N GLN A 95 -11.70 22.18 -7.42
CA GLN A 95 -11.84 23.57 -6.92
C GLN A 95 -11.45 24.64 -7.94
N LYS A 96 -10.59 24.32 -8.93
CA LYS A 96 -10.24 25.25 -10.01
C LYS A 96 -11.16 25.17 -11.23
N GLY A 97 -12.00 24.13 -11.31
CA GLY A 97 -12.96 23.92 -12.39
C GLY A 97 -14.40 24.32 -12.03
N ALA A 98 -14.61 24.87 -10.83
CA ALA A 98 -15.86 25.47 -10.35
C ALA A 98 -15.66 26.98 -10.16
#